data_AF-A0A2G6UNP2-F1
#
_entry.id   AF-A0A2G6UNP2-F1
#
_cell.length_a   1.000
_cell.length_b   1.000
_cell.length_c   1.000
_cell.angle_alpha   90.00
_cell.angle_beta   90.00
_cell.angle_gamma   90.00
#
_symmetry.space_group_name_H-M   'P 1'
#
loop_
_entity.id
_entity.type
_entity.pdbx_description
1 polymer ?
#
loop_
_entity_poly.entity_id
_entity_poly.type
_entity_poly.pdbx_seq_one_letter_code
_entity_poly.pdbx_strand_id
1 'polypeptide(L)'
;MTKQVKTAIVLLATVASMSVNAQKKGPVKSVKPTTESKAAKPTKQETMDWIAGKMKENLTTYNDRVFVSYQDGIFIYRSNYGISKFCEYSYDLNKVTGMNDEFSDFYVSGNKHLFAHCDYDREGEGNYYNYISISGPNYNKYRSPFNFGSDQALVERLKKAFTTLVEYNSTKKGAEEKF
;
A
#
# COMPACT_ATOMS: atom_id res chain seq x y z
N MET A 1 4.66 50.22 -0.90
CA MET A 1 3.65 49.73 0.07
C MET A 1 3.62 48.22 0.01
N THR A 2 3.93 47.62 1.16
CA THR A 2 4.13 46.21 1.47
C THR A 2 2.81 45.44 1.56
N LYS A 3 2.83 44.12 1.32
CA LYS A 3 2.62 43.11 2.37
C LYS A 3 2.74 41.68 1.83
N GLN A 4 3.79 41.00 2.28
CA GLN A 4 3.84 39.54 2.30
C GLN A 4 2.93 39.03 3.42
N VAL A 5 2.10 38.04 3.13
CA VAL A 5 1.34 37.31 4.14
C VAL A 5 2.14 36.05 4.48
N LYS A 6 2.78 36.08 5.65
CA LYS A 6 3.35 34.91 6.33
C LYS A 6 2.25 34.27 7.15
N THR A 7 1.89 33.03 6.86
CA THR A 7 0.95 32.26 7.68
C THR A 7 1.76 31.46 8.70
N ALA A 8 1.83 31.95 9.93
CA ALA A 8 2.31 31.20 11.09
C ALA A 8 1.09 30.60 11.81
N ILE A 9 1.05 29.28 11.94
CA ILE A 9 0.07 28.60 12.81
C ILE A 9 0.76 28.37 14.16
N VAL A 10 0.24 29.08 15.15
CA VAL A 10 0.67 29.08 16.55
C VAL A 10 0.16 27.81 17.25
N LEU A 11 1.06 27.10 17.93
CA LEU A 11 0.72 26.08 18.91
C LEU A 11 -0.03 26.71 20.08
N LEU A 12 -1.27 26.29 20.33
CA LEU A 12 -1.99 26.59 21.56
C LEU A 12 -1.77 25.46 22.57
N ALA A 13 -0.80 25.67 23.47
CA ALA A 13 -0.69 24.92 24.71
C ALA A 13 -1.70 25.48 25.72
N THR A 14 -2.66 24.66 26.16
CA THR A 14 -3.50 24.98 27.31
C THR A 14 -2.85 24.39 28.55
N VAL A 15 -2.19 25.26 29.33
CA VAL A 15 -1.83 24.99 30.72
C VAL A 15 -3.00 25.47 31.56
N ALA A 16 -3.77 24.55 32.14
CA ALA A 16 -4.69 24.87 33.23
C ALA A 16 -4.01 24.49 34.55
N SER A 17 -3.83 25.51 35.38
CA SER A 17 -3.16 25.51 36.67
C SER A 17 -4.09 25.11 37.82
N MET A 18 -3.49 24.37 38.75
CA MET A 18 -3.67 24.39 40.22
C MET A 18 -5.03 24.05 40.84
N SER A 19 -5.06 22.88 41.48
CA SER A 19 -5.71 22.71 42.79
C SER A 19 -4.65 22.22 43.77
N VAL A 20 -4.15 23.13 44.61
CA VAL A 20 -3.35 22.80 45.79
C VAL A 20 -4.30 22.19 46.82
N ASN A 21 -4.05 20.95 47.24
CA ASN A 21 -4.47 20.52 48.57
C ASN A 21 -3.30 19.79 49.22
N ALA A 22 -2.79 20.39 50.30
CA ALA A 22 -1.72 19.86 51.10
C ALA A 22 -2.28 18.81 52.07
N GLN A 23 -1.85 17.55 51.95
CA GLN A 23 -1.97 16.59 53.04
C GLN A 23 -0.75 15.64 53.04
N LYS A 24 -0.03 15.65 54.17
CA LYS A 24 1.19 14.89 54.44
C LYS A 24 0.93 13.37 54.46
N LYS A 25 1.80 12.57 53.80
CA LYS A 25 2.56 11.41 54.34
C LYS A 25 2.96 10.39 53.25
N GLY A 26 4.23 9.98 53.25
CA GLY A 26 4.73 8.73 52.66
C GLY A 26 5.69 8.90 51.46
N PRO A 27 6.88 8.26 51.45
CA PRO A 27 7.76 8.26 50.27
C PRO A 27 7.17 7.31 49.23
N VAL A 28 6.52 7.85 48.21
CA VAL A 28 6.10 7.06 47.04
C VAL A 28 7.35 6.80 46.20
N LYS A 29 7.73 5.52 46.10
CA LYS A 29 8.75 5.04 45.15
C LYS A 29 8.43 5.59 43.77
N SER A 30 9.36 6.34 43.16
CA SER A 30 9.30 6.71 41.75
C SER A 30 9.25 5.44 40.90
N VAL A 31 8.04 5.08 40.44
CA VAL A 31 7.88 4.17 39.31
C VAL A 31 8.04 5.05 38.07
N LYS A 32 9.19 4.89 37.40
CA LYS A 32 9.45 5.45 36.08
C LYS A 32 8.33 4.98 35.12
N PRO A 33 7.71 5.84 34.30
CA PRO A 33 6.82 5.35 33.26
C PRO A 33 7.69 4.68 32.21
N THR A 34 7.71 3.35 32.21
CA THR A 34 8.23 2.55 31.10
C THR A 34 7.13 2.44 30.06
N THR A 35 6.95 3.51 29.29
CA THR A 35 6.18 3.44 28.04
C THR A 35 7.10 3.75 26.89
N GLU A 36 8.08 2.85 26.67
CA GLU A 36 8.58 2.66 25.31
C GLU A 36 7.41 2.13 24.50
N SER A 37 6.72 3.05 23.80
CA SER A 37 5.76 2.71 22.76
C SER A 37 6.52 2.02 21.64
N LYS A 38 6.73 0.70 21.77
CA LYS A 38 7.08 -0.17 20.66
C LYS A 38 5.93 -0.03 19.66
N ALA A 39 6.13 0.74 18.59
CA ALA A 39 5.12 0.91 17.56
C ALA A 39 4.69 -0.50 17.11
N ALA A 40 3.40 -0.80 17.29
CA ALA A 40 2.85 -2.10 16.90
C ALA A 40 3.01 -2.28 15.38
N LYS A 41 3.32 -3.50 14.94
CA LYS A 41 3.37 -3.85 13.51
C LYS A 41 1.99 -3.55 12.89
N PRO A 42 1.91 -2.91 11.72
CA PRO A 42 0.62 -2.64 11.06
C PRO A 42 -0.10 -3.95 10.78
N THR A 43 -1.42 -3.98 10.91
CA THR A 43 -2.26 -5.12 10.60
C THR A 43 -2.21 -5.47 9.10
N LYS A 44 -2.76 -6.65 8.73
CA LYS A 44 -2.88 -7.05 7.32
C LYS A 44 -3.68 -6.01 6.53
N GLN A 45 -4.82 -5.56 7.06
CA GLN A 45 -5.68 -4.60 6.37
C GLN A 45 -4.98 -3.26 6.18
N GLU A 46 -4.38 -2.70 7.24
CA GLU A 46 -3.63 -1.44 7.13
C GLU A 46 -2.48 -1.54 6.12
N THR A 47 -1.82 -2.70 6.05
CA THR A 47 -0.77 -2.96 5.06
C THR A 47 -1.32 -2.93 3.63
N MET A 48 -2.44 -3.61 3.37
CA MET A 48 -3.09 -3.64 2.06
C MET A 48 -3.65 -2.27 1.66
N ASP A 49 -4.30 -1.56 2.58
CA ASP A 49 -4.85 -0.22 2.36
C ASP A 49 -3.75 0.77 1.98
N TRP A 50 -2.61 0.71 2.67
CA TRP A 50 -1.47 1.55 2.37
C TRP A 50 -0.88 1.25 0.98
N ILE A 51 -0.69 -0.02 0.64
CA ILE A 51 -0.21 -0.44 -0.69
C ILE A 51 -1.18 0.04 -1.79
N ALA A 52 -2.48 -0.20 -1.62
CA ALA A 52 -3.51 0.22 -2.57
C ALA A 52 -3.56 1.73 -2.75
N GLY A 53 -3.42 2.49 -1.66
CA GLY A 53 -3.29 3.95 -1.69
C GLY A 53 -2.11 4.40 -2.56
N LYS A 54 -0.94 3.77 -2.40
CA LYS A 54 0.24 4.10 -3.21
C LYS A 54 0.13 3.65 -4.65
N MET A 55 -0.50 2.51 -4.93
CA MET A 55 -0.84 2.07 -6.28
C MET A 55 -1.77 3.09 -6.97
N LYS A 56 -2.78 3.60 -6.28
CA LYS A 56 -3.69 4.64 -6.81
C LYS A 56 -2.95 5.95 -7.10
N GLU A 57 -2.17 6.44 -6.15
CA GLU A 57 -1.41 7.70 -6.28
C GLU A 57 -0.40 7.66 -7.44
N ASN A 58 0.12 6.48 -7.78
CA ASN A 58 1.20 6.30 -8.76
C ASN A 58 0.77 5.53 -10.01
N LEU A 59 -0.55 5.35 -10.23
CA LEU A 59 -1.08 4.77 -11.45
C LEU A 59 -0.68 5.66 -12.63
N THR A 60 -0.02 5.11 -13.64
CA THR A 60 0.50 5.93 -14.75
C THR A 60 -0.64 6.40 -15.65
N THR A 61 -0.51 7.58 -16.23
CA THR A 61 -1.49 8.11 -17.19
C THR A 61 -1.34 7.52 -18.60
N TYR A 62 -0.34 6.67 -18.83
CA TYR A 62 -0.17 5.96 -20.09
C TYR A 62 -1.40 5.08 -20.36
N ASN A 63 -1.94 5.13 -21.58
CA ASN A 63 -3.16 4.40 -21.97
C ASN A 63 -4.38 4.77 -21.12
N ASP A 64 -4.53 6.05 -20.75
CA ASP A 64 -5.64 6.61 -19.96
C ASP A 64 -6.04 5.71 -18.78
N ARG A 65 -5.07 5.25 -17.98
CA ARG A 65 -5.40 4.38 -16.86
C ARG A 65 -6.13 5.16 -15.78
N VAL A 66 -7.23 4.59 -15.30
CA VAL A 66 -8.07 5.20 -14.28
C VAL A 66 -8.33 4.19 -13.17
N PHE A 67 -8.14 4.64 -11.93
CA PHE A 67 -8.56 3.89 -10.76
C PHE A 67 -10.09 3.72 -10.76
N VAL A 68 -10.56 2.48 -10.60
CA VAL A 68 -12.00 2.14 -10.57
C VAL A 68 -12.46 1.97 -9.13
N SER A 69 -11.84 1.05 -8.40
CA SER A 69 -12.24 0.72 -7.02
C SER A 69 -11.13 0.04 -6.24
N TYR A 70 -11.29 0.04 -4.91
CA TYR A 70 -10.52 -0.79 -4.01
C TYR A 70 -11.41 -1.24 -2.85
N GLN A 71 -11.58 -2.56 -2.70
CA GLN A 71 -12.39 -3.14 -1.63
C GLN A 71 -11.89 -4.56 -1.33
N ASP A 72 -11.84 -4.92 -0.03
CA ASP A 72 -11.50 -6.27 0.45
C ASP A 72 -10.18 -6.84 -0.11
N GLY A 73 -9.20 -5.95 -0.37
CA GLY A 73 -7.89 -6.31 -0.92
C GLY A 73 -7.84 -6.41 -2.44
N ILE A 74 -8.93 -6.13 -3.15
CA ILE A 74 -8.99 -6.14 -4.61
C ILE A 74 -8.88 -4.70 -5.13
N PHE A 75 -7.76 -4.40 -5.79
CA PHE A 75 -7.51 -3.11 -6.46
C PHE A 75 -7.87 -3.20 -7.93
N ILE A 76 -8.77 -2.34 -8.41
CA ILE A 76 -9.23 -2.34 -9.80
C ILE A 76 -8.85 -1.04 -10.50
N TYR A 77 -8.23 -1.16 -11.67
CA TYR A 77 -8.05 -0.05 -12.60
C TYR A 77 -8.48 -0.44 -14.01
N ARG A 78 -8.86 0.55 -14.81
CA ARG A 78 -9.17 0.40 -16.24
C ARG A 78 -8.08 1.05 -17.07
N SER A 79 -7.71 0.45 -18.20
CA SER A 79 -6.79 1.02 -19.18
C SER A 79 -7.45 1.06 -20.54
N ASN A 80 -7.31 2.17 -21.24
CA ASN A 80 -7.73 2.34 -22.62
C ASN A 80 -6.64 1.80 -23.57
N TYR A 81 -6.92 0.81 -24.42
CA TYR A 81 -6.01 0.50 -25.51
C TYR A 81 -6.59 0.41 -26.92
N GLY A 82 -7.45 1.39 -27.23
CA GLY A 82 -7.76 1.74 -28.60
C GLY A 82 -8.78 2.86 -28.67
N ILE A 83 -9.38 3.05 -29.84
CA ILE A 83 -10.57 3.90 -29.93
C ILE A 83 -11.70 3.16 -29.20
N SER A 84 -12.00 3.61 -27.97
CA SER A 84 -13.07 3.08 -27.12
C SER A 84 -12.94 1.60 -26.74
N LYS A 85 -11.71 1.08 -26.64
CA LYS A 85 -11.45 -0.30 -26.17
C LYS A 85 -10.78 -0.29 -24.80
N PHE A 86 -11.41 -0.92 -23.81
CA PHE A 86 -10.95 -0.89 -22.43
C PHE A 86 -10.62 -2.29 -21.90
N CYS A 87 -9.55 -2.37 -21.12
CA CYS A 87 -9.24 -3.53 -20.30
C CYS A 87 -9.29 -3.14 -18.82
N GLU A 88 -10.06 -3.88 -18.04
CA GLU A 88 -10.10 -3.79 -16.59
C GLU A 88 -9.13 -4.80 -15.97
N TYR A 89 -8.38 -4.34 -14.98
CA TYR A 89 -7.39 -5.11 -14.26
C TYR A 89 -7.74 -5.15 -12.80
N SER A 90 -7.81 -6.35 -12.25
CA SER A 90 -8.05 -6.59 -10.82
C SER A 90 -6.80 -7.22 -10.20
N TYR A 91 -6.26 -6.58 -9.17
CA TYR A 91 -5.14 -7.07 -8.35
C TYR A 91 -5.65 -7.50 -6.98
N ASP A 92 -5.54 -8.78 -6.68
CA ASP A 92 -5.90 -9.35 -5.39
C ASP A 92 -4.68 -9.41 -4.47
N LEU A 93 -4.58 -8.44 -3.56
CA LEU A 93 -3.52 -8.35 -2.56
C LEU A 93 -3.54 -9.53 -1.57
N ASN A 94 -4.66 -10.24 -1.41
CA ASN A 94 -4.73 -11.42 -0.56
C ASN A 94 -4.02 -12.63 -1.17
N LYS A 95 -3.78 -12.62 -2.49
CA LYS A 95 -3.11 -13.72 -3.22
C LYS A 95 -1.61 -13.49 -3.39
N VAL A 96 -1.07 -12.41 -2.85
CA VAL A 96 0.37 -12.12 -2.90
C VAL A 96 1.14 -13.10 -2.01
N THR A 97 2.02 -13.90 -2.60
CA THR A 97 2.78 -14.95 -1.90
C THR A 97 4.29 -14.83 -2.07
N GLY A 98 4.76 -13.94 -2.94
CA GLY A 98 6.20 -13.75 -3.14
C GLY A 98 6.56 -12.37 -3.68
N MET A 99 7.84 -12.07 -3.59
CA MET A 99 8.45 -10.86 -4.14
C MET A 99 9.87 -11.22 -4.60
N ASN A 100 10.24 -10.80 -5.81
CA ASN A 100 11.57 -11.01 -6.36
C ASN A 100 12.09 -9.70 -6.95
N ASP A 101 13.39 -9.47 -6.84
CA ASP A 101 14.08 -8.39 -7.55
C ASP A 101 14.65 -8.97 -8.87
N GLU A 102 14.19 -8.48 -10.01
CA GLU A 102 14.69 -8.89 -11.34
C GLU A 102 14.97 -7.64 -12.18
N PHE A 103 16.18 -7.53 -12.74
CA PHE A 103 16.56 -6.45 -13.66
C PHE A 103 16.24 -5.01 -13.16
N SER A 104 16.60 -4.67 -11.91
CA SER A 104 16.33 -3.40 -11.20
C SER A 104 14.87 -3.09 -10.85
N ASP A 105 13.94 -3.96 -11.25
CA ASP A 105 12.54 -3.91 -10.88
C ASP A 105 12.28 -4.86 -9.70
N PHE A 106 11.31 -4.55 -8.85
CA PHE A 106 10.75 -5.55 -7.95
C PHE A 106 9.37 -6.00 -8.43
N TYR A 107 9.23 -7.32 -8.53
CA TYR A 107 8.04 -8.02 -8.94
C TYR A 107 7.36 -8.60 -7.72
N VAL A 108 6.04 -8.57 -7.73
CA VAL A 108 5.21 -9.27 -6.77
C VAL A 108 4.60 -10.47 -7.49
N SER A 109 4.51 -11.60 -6.79
CA SER A 109 3.96 -12.84 -7.32
C SER A 109 2.83 -13.40 -6.45
N GLY A 110 1.97 -14.19 -7.08
CA GLY A 110 0.81 -14.80 -6.44
C GLY A 110 -0.04 -15.57 -7.43
N ASN A 111 -0.53 -16.75 -7.06
CA ASN A 111 -1.33 -17.58 -7.96
C ASN A 111 -2.61 -16.85 -8.39
N LYS A 112 -2.75 -16.54 -9.69
CA LYS A 112 -3.89 -15.82 -10.27
C LYS A 112 -4.23 -14.53 -9.51
N HIS A 113 -3.22 -13.79 -9.07
CA HIS A 113 -3.40 -12.56 -8.30
C HIS A 113 -3.77 -11.34 -9.16
N LEU A 114 -3.61 -11.45 -10.49
CA LEU A 114 -3.95 -10.44 -11.46
C LEU A 114 -4.90 -11.07 -12.46
N PHE A 115 -6.05 -10.43 -12.65
CA PHE A 115 -7.00 -10.76 -13.70
C PHE A 115 -7.15 -9.56 -14.63
N ALA A 116 -7.13 -9.81 -15.94
CA ALA A 116 -7.40 -8.81 -16.97
C ALA A 116 -8.58 -9.27 -17.83
N HIS A 117 -9.56 -8.39 -18.00
CA HIS A 117 -10.72 -8.59 -18.87
C HIS A 117 -10.91 -7.35 -19.73
N CYS A 118 -10.99 -7.54 -21.04
CA CYS A 118 -11.21 -6.47 -21.99
C CYS A 118 -12.64 -6.51 -22.55
N ASP A 119 -13.17 -5.36 -22.94
CA ASP A 119 -14.52 -5.22 -23.48
C ASP A 119 -14.80 -6.04 -24.77
N TYR A 120 -13.75 -6.45 -25.46
CA TYR A 120 -13.83 -7.35 -26.62
C TYR A 120 -13.67 -8.85 -26.25
N ASP A 121 -13.35 -9.18 -25.00
CA ASP A 121 -13.38 -10.55 -24.50
C ASP A 121 -14.85 -10.97 -24.29
N ARG A 122 -15.18 -12.26 -24.48
CA ARG A 122 -16.56 -12.72 -24.19
C ARG A 122 -16.80 -12.73 -22.68
N GLU A 123 -18.08 -12.77 -22.30
CA GLU A 123 -18.45 -12.92 -20.90
C GLU A 123 -17.83 -14.20 -20.30
N GLY A 124 -17.11 -14.05 -19.19
CA GLY A 124 -16.36 -15.14 -18.56
C GLY A 124 -14.98 -15.41 -19.17
N GLU A 125 -14.59 -14.72 -20.23
CA GLU A 125 -13.22 -14.76 -20.78
C GLU A 125 -12.34 -13.69 -20.11
N GLY A 126 -11.06 -13.99 -19.97
CA GLY A 126 -10.07 -13.09 -19.37
C GLY A 126 -8.79 -13.84 -19.03
N ASN A 127 -7.73 -13.11 -18.74
CA ASN A 127 -6.42 -13.69 -18.51
C ASN A 127 -5.99 -13.52 -17.06
N TYR A 128 -5.54 -14.62 -16.46
CA TYR A 128 -4.89 -14.58 -15.16
C TYR A 128 -3.38 -14.54 -15.32
N TYR A 129 -2.73 -13.74 -14.49
CA TYR A 129 -1.29 -13.65 -14.40
C TYR A 129 -0.85 -13.88 -12.96
N ASN A 130 0.36 -14.41 -12.81
CA ASN A 130 0.94 -14.74 -11.51
C ASN A 130 1.96 -13.72 -11.01
N TYR A 131 2.28 -12.72 -11.83
CA TYR A 131 3.35 -11.75 -11.57
C TYR A 131 2.95 -10.36 -12.07
N ILE A 132 3.40 -9.34 -11.35
CA ILE A 132 3.35 -7.94 -11.78
C ILE A 132 4.63 -7.20 -11.35
N SER A 133 5.18 -6.38 -12.25
CA SER A 133 6.19 -5.37 -11.90
C SER A 133 5.56 -4.19 -11.17
N ILE A 134 6.11 -3.82 -10.02
CA ILE A 134 5.63 -2.67 -9.25
C ILE A 134 6.43 -1.41 -9.60
N SER A 135 7.76 -1.42 -9.54
CA SER A 135 8.57 -0.18 -9.53
C SER A 135 9.40 0.12 -10.80
N GLY A 136 9.20 -0.61 -11.88
CA GLY A 136 10.17 -0.67 -12.98
C GLY A 136 9.88 0.11 -14.26
N PRO A 137 10.87 0.76 -14.90
CA PRO A 137 10.81 1.15 -16.30
C PRO A 137 10.90 -0.10 -17.16
N ASN A 138 9.74 -0.63 -17.52
CA ASN A 138 9.57 -1.85 -18.29
C ASN A 138 10.44 -1.89 -19.56
N TYR A 139 11.49 -2.71 -19.55
CA TYR A 139 12.16 -3.15 -20.76
C TYR A 139 11.23 -4.14 -21.51
N ASN A 140 10.39 -3.59 -22.38
CA ASN A 140 9.74 -4.22 -23.52
C ASN A 140 8.79 -5.43 -23.31
N LYS A 141 8.48 -5.92 -22.11
CA LYS A 141 7.59 -7.11 -21.97
C LYS A 141 6.41 -6.99 -21.00
N TYR A 142 6.44 -6.14 -19.99
CA TYR A 142 5.42 -6.10 -18.92
C TYR A 142 4.93 -4.69 -18.65
N ARG A 143 3.82 -4.29 -19.27
CA ARG A 143 3.13 -3.00 -19.12
C ARG A 143 3.10 -2.52 -17.64
N SER A 144 4.10 -1.78 -17.17
CA SER A 144 4.17 -1.35 -15.78
C SER A 144 3.01 -0.39 -15.50
N PRO A 145 2.03 -0.76 -14.66
CA PRO A 145 0.86 0.07 -14.41
C PRO A 145 1.16 1.24 -13.49
N PHE A 146 2.27 1.20 -12.78
CA PHE A 146 2.65 2.19 -11.79
C PHE A 146 4.00 2.85 -12.13
N ASN A 147 4.18 4.10 -11.69
CA ASN A 147 5.43 4.83 -11.84
C ASN A 147 6.01 5.18 -10.47
N PHE A 148 6.62 4.20 -9.79
CA PHE A 148 7.33 4.42 -8.52
C PHE A 148 8.83 4.73 -8.69
N GLY A 149 9.39 4.52 -9.89
CA GLY A 149 10.85 4.48 -10.11
C GLY A 149 11.60 5.78 -9.78
N SER A 150 10.90 6.92 -9.73
CA SER A 150 11.48 8.22 -9.35
C SER A 150 11.64 8.43 -7.85
N ASP A 151 10.93 7.67 -6.99
CA ASP A 151 11.01 7.76 -5.53
C ASP A 151 11.53 6.45 -4.92
N GLN A 152 12.85 6.34 -4.84
CA GLN A 152 13.54 5.17 -4.30
C GLN A 152 13.18 4.92 -2.82
N ALA A 153 12.90 5.96 -2.04
CA ALA A 153 12.50 5.80 -0.65
C ALA A 153 11.08 5.22 -0.52
N LEU A 154 10.20 5.54 -1.46
CA LEU A 154 8.89 4.89 -1.57
C LEU A 154 9.01 3.43 -2.02
N VAL A 155 9.87 3.15 -3.02
CA VAL A 155 10.15 1.77 -3.48
C VAL A 155 10.58 0.88 -2.32
N GLU A 156 11.54 1.33 -1.49
CA GLU A 156 12.00 0.56 -0.32
C GLU A 156 10.92 0.36 0.74
N ARG A 157 10.03 1.35 0.93
CA ARG A 157 8.86 1.20 1.82
C ARG A 157 7.83 0.21 1.25
N LEU A 158 7.61 0.22 -0.07
CA LEU A 158 6.74 -0.74 -0.73
C LEU A 158 7.30 -2.16 -0.63
N LYS A 159 8.60 -2.38 -0.86
CA LYS A 159 9.25 -3.68 -0.65
C LYS A 159 8.96 -4.22 0.75
N LYS A 160 9.17 -3.40 1.79
CA LYS A 160 8.87 -3.78 3.19
C LYS A 160 7.39 -4.09 3.43
N ALA A 161 6.49 -3.30 2.85
CA ALA A 161 5.05 -3.52 2.95
C ALA A 161 4.63 -4.83 2.26
N PHE A 162 5.15 -5.11 1.07
CA PHE A 162 4.89 -6.36 0.35
C PHE A 162 5.50 -7.58 1.05
N THR A 163 6.72 -7.49 1.60
CA THR A 163 7.27 -8.54 2.46
C THR A 163 6.35 -8.83 3.65
N THR A 164 5.87 -7.78 4.32
CA THR A 164 4.92 -7.92 5.43
C THR A 164 3.60 -8.56 4.99
N LEU A 165 3.09 -8.19 3.81
CA LEU A 165 1.88 -8.78 3.24
C LEU A 165 2.07 -10.26 2.88
N VAL A 166 3.23 -10.65 2.33
CA VAL A 166 3.58 -12.05 2.06
C VAL A 166 3.58 -12.87 3.36
N GLU A 167 4.14 -12.33 4.45
CA GLU A 167 4.07 -12.97 5.78
C GLU A 167 2.62 -13.13 6.29
N TYR A 168 1.77 -12.11 6.09
CA TYR A 168 0.35 -12.21 6.45
C TYR A 168 -0.44 -13.19 5.60
N ASN A 169 -0.08 -13.38 4.33
CA ASN A 169 -0.74 -14.33 3.45
C ASN A 169 -0.23 -15.77 3.66
N SER A 170 1.04 -15.95 4.07
CA SER A 170 1.61 -17.29 4.33
C SER A 170 1.19 -17.90 5.67
N THR A 171 0.82 -17.08 6.65
CA THR A 171 0.33 -17.53 7.96
C THR A 171 -1.06 -18.16 7.92
N LYS A 172 -1.78 -18.05 6.80
CA LYS A 172 -2.93 -18.89 6.47
C LYS A 172 -2.51 -20.01 5.51
N LYS A 173 -1.71 -20.98 5.98
CA LYS A 173 -1.69 -22.29 5.33
C LYS A 173 -3.10 -22.87 5.45
N GLY A 174 -3.83 -22.90 4.34
CA GLY A 174 -5.08 -23.63 4.25
C GLY A 174 -4.83 -25.10 4.59
N ALA A 175 -5.81 -25.77 5.16
CA ALA A 175 -5.73 -27.17 5.61
C ALA A 175 -5.45 -28.21 4.49
N GLU A 176 -5.09 -27.77 3.28
CA GLU A 176 -4.92 -28.60 2.09
C GLU A 176 -3.50 -28.66 1.53
N GLU A 177 -2.51 -27.96 2.11
CA GLU A 177 -1.11 -28.18 1.74
C GLU A 177 -0.54 -29.42 2.45
N LYS A 178 -0.80 -30.60 1.87
CA LYS A 178 -0.10 -31.84 2.27
C LYS A 178 1.34 -31.83 1.75
N PHE A 179 2.25 -32.25 2.64
CA PHE A 179 3.68 -32.46 2.43
C PHE A 179 4.00 -33.46 1.33
#